data_AF-A0A100WCE1-F1
#
_entry.id   AF-A0A100WCE1-F1
#
_cell.length_a   1.000
_cell.length_b   1.000
_cell.length_c   1.000
_cell.angle_alpha   90.00
_cell.angle_beta   90.00
_cell.angle_gamma   90.00
#
_symmetry.space_group_name_H-M   'P 1'
#
loop_
_entity.id
_entity.type
_entity.pdbx_description
1 polymer ?
#
loop_
_entity_poly.entity_id
_entity_poly.type
_entity_poly.pdbx_seq_one_letter_code
_entity_poly.pdbx_strand_id
1 'polypeptide(L)'
;MTELPEPARTRRDNGGDAFRAKLTDLDWIRSCSAAELRHALHALCWRIQRDTVDGFCTDPQVAQKVLIAARGVNTELRSRAALLADGSDDLTTMRKRISSSEAVMLSCQIALDLHHQHRSDNLGNAAAAVLARAIAAHRVALHAEPREADTALWRSLDEVESGASPAARMPEYPIAPMPPTPITPAHSAVTGRARVDLPLTSNGRLSRSVA
;
A
#
# COMPACT_ATOMS: atom_id res chain seq x y z
N MET A 1 37.26 54.22 -19.80
CA MET A 1 36.27 53.85 -18.78
C MET A 1 35.94 52.39 -19.03
N THR A 2 36.49 51.51 -18.19
CA THR A 2 36.38 50.06 -18.36
C THR A 2 35.33 49.58 -17.37
N GLU A 3 34.14 49.28 -17.86
CA GLU A 3 33.07 48.70 -17.03
C GLU A 3 33.50 47.28 -16.64
N LEU A 4 33.76 47.10 -15.34
CA LEU A 4 33.98 45.78 -14.76
C LEU A 4 32.65 45.00 -14.82
N PRO A 5 32.65 43.74 -15.31
CA PRO A 5 31.44 42.94 -15.36
C PRO A 5 30.90 42.69 -13.95
N GLU A 6 29.61 42.99 -13.78
CA GLU A 6 28.86 42.72 -12.55
C GLU A 6 29.01 41.24 -12.18
N PRO A 7 29.40 40.90 -10.93
CA PRO A 7 29.49 39.51 -10.52
C PRO A 7 28.11 38.87 -10.59
N ALA A 8 27.98 37.84 -11.43
CA ALA A 8 26.78 37.04 -11.57
C ALA A 8 26.26 36.68 -10.18
N ARG A 9 25.05 37.17 -9.84
CA ARG A 9 24.36 36.85 -8.60
C ARG A 9 24.29 35.33 -8.50
N THR A 10 25.19 34.73 -7.72
CA THR A 10 25.20 33.30 -7.43
C THR A 10 23.83 32.96 -6.88
N ARG A 11 23.06 32.25 -7.70
CA ARG A 11 21.75 31.70 -7.39
C ARG A 11 21.87 31.10 -6.00
N ARG A 12 21.20 31.66 -4.99
CA ARG A 12 21.25 31.13 -3.63
C ARG A 12 20.93 29.64 -3.73
N ASP A 13 21.91 28.80 -3.43
CA ASP A 13 21.70 27.36 -3.33
C ASP A 13 20.67 27.15 -2.24
N ASN A 14 19.42 27.00 -2.67
CA ASN A 14 18.30 26.79 -1.78
C ASN A 14 18.55 25.43 -1.15
N GLY A 15 18.77 25.38 0.17
CA GLY A 15 19.11 24.12 0.87
C GLY A 15 18.15 22.96 0.61
N GLY A 16 16.93 23.23 0.10
CA GLY A 16 16.01 22.22 -0.40
C GLY A 16 16.52 21.39 -1.60
N ASP A 17 17.35 21.93 -2.50
CA ASP A 17 17.95 21.16 -3.59
C ASP A 17 18.95 20.12 -3.08
N ALA A 18 19.80 20.49 -2.11
CA ALA A 18 20.73 19.56 -1.48
C ALA A 18 20.00 18.40 -0.80
N PHE A 19 18.89 18.68 -0.10
CA PHE A 19 18.07 17.64 0.51
C PHE A 19 17.34 16.76 -0.53
N ARG A 20 16.88 17.33 -1.65
CA ARG A 20 16.29 16.54 -2.73
C ARG A 20 17.30 15.63 -3.41
N ALA A 21 18.52 16.11 -3.62
CA ALA A 21 19.60 15.29 -4.18
C ALA A 21 19.91 14.06 -3.30
N LYS A 22 19.85 14.20 -1.97
CA LYS A 22 20.02 13.05 -1.06
C LYS A 22 18.94 11.98 -1.23
N LEU A 23 17.74 12.34 -1.66
CA LEU A 23 16.65 11.38 -1.87
C LEU A 23 16.84 10.49 -3.10
N THR A 24 17.81 10.76 -3.97
CA THR A 24 18.15 9.81 -5.05
C THR A 24 19.06 8.68 -4.57
N ASP A 25 19.65 8.81 -3.38
CA ASP A 25 20.50 7.79 -2.76
C ASP A 25 19.68 6.93 -1.79
N LEU A 26 19.35 5.71 -2.21
CA LEU A 26 18.56 4.78 -1.40
C LEU A 26 19.30 4.34 -0.12
N ASP A 27 20.64 4.25 -0.13
CA ASP A 27 21.43 3.88 1.05
C ASP A 27 21.44 4.99 2.09
N TRP A 28 21.48 6.24 1.62
CA TRP A 28 21.25 7.38 2.50
C TRP A 28 19.85 7.33 3.13
N ILE A 29 18.80 7.01 2.37
CA ILE A 29 17.44 6.90 2.93
C ILE A 29 17.37 5.79 3.98
N ARG A 30 17.99 4.63 3.74
CA ARG A 30 18.03 3.52 4.71
C ARG A 30 18.70 3.95 6.02
N SER A 31 19.83 4.64 5.95
CA SER A 31 20.66 4.96 7.13
C SER A 31 20.33 6.30 7.82
N CYS A 32 19.70 7.25 7.13
CA CYS A 32 19.44 8.59 7.69
C CYS A 32 18.47 8.57 8.88
N SER A 33 18.56 9.62 9.71
CA SER A 33 17.65 9.82 10.83
C SER A 33 16.24 10.21 10.36
N ALA A 34 15.23 9.97 11.22
CA ALA A 34 13.86 10.36 10.92
C ALA A 34 13.70 11.88 10.70
N ALA A 35 14.47 12.70 11.43
CA ALA A 35 14.45 14.15 11.28
C ALA A 35 15.00 14.61 9.92
N GLU A 36 16.11 14.04 9.47
CA GLU A 36 16.69 14.35 8.16
C GLU A 36 15.78 13.94 7.01
N LEU A 37 15.20 12.74 7.09
CA LEU A 37 14.24 12.26 6.08
C LEU A 37 13.01 13.17 6.00
N ARG A 38 12.50 13.61 7.17
CA ARG A 38 11.37 14.54 7.23
C ARG A 38 11.68 15.88 6.54
N HIS A 39 12.85 16.46 6.80
CA HIS A 39 13.28 17.69 6.11
C HIS A 39 13.40 17.49 4.59
N ALA A 40 13.97 16.36 4.18
CA ALA A 40 14.10 16.04 2.76
C ALA A 40 12.75 15.86 2.07
N LEU A 41 11.80 15.17 2.71
CA LEU A 41 10.45 15.01 2.18
C LEU A 41 9.69 16.33 2.14
N HIS A 42 9.88 17.24 3.10
CA HIS A 42 9.34 18.61 2.99
C HIS A 42 9.87 19.37 1.78
N ALA A 43 11.15 19.19 1.45
CA ALA A 43 11.79 19.78 0.28
C ALA A 43 11.29 19.14 -1.03
N LEU A 44 11.05 17.82 -1.03
CA LEU A 44 10.43 17.10 -2.16
C LEU A 44 8.98 17.55 -2.37
N CYS A 45 8.18 17.70 -1.31
CA CYS A 45 6.79 18.16 -1.43
C CYS A 45 6.68 19.59 -1.98
N TRP A 46 7.77 20.36 -1.90
CA TRP A 46 7.86 21.70 -2.51
C TRP A 46 8.01 21.62 -4.04
N ARG A 47 8.76 20.63 -4.54
CA ARG A 47 8.94 20.38 -5.96
C ARG A 47 9.09 18.88 -6.17
N ILE A 48 7.98 18.22 -6.44
CA ILE A 48 7.94 16.77 -6.60
C ILE A 48 8.75 16.37 -7.83
N GLN A 49 9.55 15.31 -7.70
CA GLN A 49 10.33 14.70 -8.76
C GLN A 49 9.89 13.25 -8.87
N ARG A 50 9.20 12.91 -9.96
CA ARG A 50 8.57 11.60 -10.13
C ARG A 50 9.58 10.46 -10.08
N ASP A 51 10.70 10.61 -10.76
CA ASP A 51 11.78 9.61 -10.80
C ASP A 51 12.30 9.27 -9.40
N THR A 52 12.36 10.26 -8.51
CA THR A 52 12.73 10.05 -7.10
C THR A 52 11.69 9.22 -6.35
N VAL A 53 10.40 9.50 -6.57
CA VAL A 53 9.29 8.76 -5.95
C VAL A 53 9.24 7.31 -6.46
N ASP A 54 9.38 7.13 -7.77
CA ASP A 54 9.44 5.82 -8.40
C ASP A 54 10.66 5.04 -7.88
N GLY A 55 11.79 5.71 -7.67
CA GLY A 55 12.98 5.15 -7.02
C GLY A 55 12.70 4.56 -5.63
N PHE A 56 11.96 5.25 -4.77
CA PHE A 56 11.57 4.72 -3.45
C PHE A 56 10.78 3.42 -3.56
N CYS A 57 9.91 3.34 -4.57
CA CYS A 57 9.01 2.21 -4.77
C CYS A 57 9.72 0.93 -5.22
N THR A 58 10.99 1.02 -5.62
CA THR A 58 11.78 -0.15 -6.03
C THR A 58 12.27 -1.00 -4.85
N ASP A 59 12.35 -0.44 -3.65
CA ASP A 59 12.76 -1.14 -2.43
C ASP A 59 11.66 -1.06 -1.36
N PRO A 60 11.09 -2.19 -0.92
CA PRO A 60 10.02 -2.20 0.09
C PRO A 60 10.46 -1.62 1.44
N GLN A 61 11.71 -1.77 1.86
CA GLN A 61 12.19 -1.20 3.14
C GLN A 61 12.25 0.34 3.06
N VAL A 62 12.74 0.87 1.94
CA VAL A 62 12.77 2.31 1.68
C VAL A 62 11.36 2.85 1.53
N ALA A 63 10.50 2.21 0.72
CA ALA A 63 9.10 2.60 0.54
C ALA A 63 8.36 2.67 1.88
N GLN A 64 8.53 1.68 2.76
CA GLN A 64 7.93 1.67 4.09
C GLN A 64 8.42 2.85 4.95
N LYS A 65 9.73 3.09 4.99
CA LYS A 65 10.31 4.19 5.78
C LYS A 65 9.83 5.55 5.28
N VAL A 66 9.84 5.75 3.96
CA VAL A 66 9.34 6.96 3.30
C VAL A 66 7.86 7.16 3.57
N LEU A 67 7.03 6.12 3.47
CA LEU A 67 5.59 6.19 3.74
C LEU A 67 5.29 6.71 5.16
N ILE A 68 5.99 6.20 6.16
CA ILE A 68 5.84 6.65 7.56
C ILE A 68 6.20 8.13 7.69
N ALA A 69 7.35 8.54 7.14
CA ALA A 69 7.80 9.92 7.20
C ALA A 69 6.86 10.88 6.41
N ALA A 70 6.37 10.45 5.24
CA ALA A 70 5.44 11.21 4.41
C ALA A 70 4.09 11.44 5.11
N ARG A 71 3.58 10.46 5.87
CA ARG A 71 2.38 10.63 6.73
C ARG A 71 2.59 11.73 7.78
N GLY A 72 3.78 11.76 8.41
CA GLY A 72 4.15 12.81 9.36
C GLY A 72 4.19 14.20 8.70
N VAL A 73 4.83 14.30 7.53
CA VAL A 73 4.89 15.54 6.74
C VAL A 73 3.49 16.00 6.32
N ASN A 74 2.64 15.10 5.83
CA ASN A 74 1.26 15.43 5.43
C ASN A 74 0.46 16.01 6.61
N THR A 75 0.57 15.39 7.78
CA THR A 75 -0.09 15.85 9.01
C THR A 75 0.34 17.28 9.36
N GLU A 76 1.65 17.55 9.35
CA GLU A 76 2.18 18.90 9.60
C GLU A 76 1.72 19.92 8.58
N LEU A 77 1.72 19.56 7.29
CA LEU A 77 1.26 20.46 6.22
C LEU A 77 -0.22 20.79 6.38
N ARG A 78 -1.06 19.81 6.72
CA ARG A 78 -2.49 20.01 6.99
C ARG A 78 -2.70 20.89 8.23
N SER A 79 -1.97 20.66 9.32
CA SER A 79 -2.05 21.50 10.52
C SER A 79 -1.64 22.94 10.23
N ARG A 80 -0.59 23.16 9.43
CA ARG A 80 -0.17 24.52 9.03
C ARG A 80 -1.19 25.19 8.10
N ALA A 81 -1.74 24.44 7.14
CA ALA A 81 -2.77 24.96 6.23
C ALA A 81 -4.03 25.41 6.99
N ALA A 82 -4.42 24.71 8.06
CA ALA A 82 -5.58 25.06 8.88
C ALA A 82 -5.43 26.39 9.63
N LEU A 83 -4.21 26.91 9.78
CA LEU A 83 -3.92 28.19 10.43
C LEU A 83 -3.90 29.37 9.44
N LEU A 84 -3.98 29.12 8.14
CA LEU A 84 -3.92 30.15 7.11
C LEU A 84 -5.32 30.65 6.77
N ALA A 85 -5.42 31.95 6.44
CA ALA A 85 -6.66 32.54 5.98
C ALA A 85 -7.09 31.94 4.63
N ASP A 86 -8.40 31.71 4.48
CA ASP A 86 -8.98 31.24 3.24
C ASP A 86 -8.70 32.24 2.10
N GLY A 87 -8.26 31.70 0.97
CA GLY A 87 -7.92 32.48 -0.23
C GLY A 87 -6.51 33.07 -0.27
N SER A 88 -5.67 32.87 0.75
CA SER A 88 -4.27 33.31 0.72
C SER A 88 -3.41 32.50 -0.27
N ASP A 89 -2.44 33.15 -0.91
CA ASP A 89 -1.47 32.49 -1.79
C ASP A 89 -0.67 31.39 -1.06
N ASP A 90 -0.38 31.62 0.22
CA ASP A 90 0.26 30.62 1.09
C ASP A 90 -0.59 29.36 1.26
N LEU A 91 -1.91 29.51 1.38
CA LEU A 91 -2.83 28.37 1.48
C LEU A 91 -2.86 27.56 0.17
N THR A 92 -2.83 28.23 -0.99
CA THR A 92 -2.74 27.52 -2.28
C THR A 92 -1.43 26.74 -2.40
N THR A 93 -0.33 27.32 -1.94
CA THR A 93 0.98 26.66 -1.90
C THR A 93 0.97 25.46 -0.95
N MET A 94 0.39 25.60 0.25
CA MET A 94 0.26 24.48 1.18
C MET A 94 -0.61 23.35 0.61
N ARG A 95 -1.73 23.66 -0.05
CA ARG A 95 -2.58 22.65 -0.70
C ARG A 95 -1.83 21.85 -1.76
N LYS A 96 -1.00 22.52 -2.59
CA LYS A 96 -0.12 21.83 -3.57
C LYS A 96 0.87 20.88 -2.89
N ARG A 97 1.47 21.32 -1.78
CA ARG A 97 2.42 20.49 -1.01
C ARG A 97 1.73 19.30 -0.34
N ILE A 98 0.50 19.49 0.17
CA ILE A 98 -0.33 18.41 0.73
C ILE A 98 -0.59 17.36 -0.36
N SER A 99 -1.09 17.77 -1.53
CA SER A 99 -1.32 16.86 -2.65
C SER A 99 -0.04 16.12 -3.08
N SER A 100 1.10 16.81 -3.09
CA SER A 100 2.39 16.18 -3.38
C SER A 100 2.77 15.10 -2.34
N SER A 101 2.55 15.36 -1.05
CA SER A 101 2.79 14.36 -0.01
C SER A 101 1.83 13.16 -0.09
N GLU A 102 0.58 13.39 -0.49
CA GLU A 102 -0.41 12.32 -0.71
C GLU A 102 -0.02 11.42 -1.88
N ALA A 103 0.51 12.01 -2.97
CA ALA A 103 1.03 11.25 -4.09
C ALA A 103 2.20 10.34 -3.67
N VAL A 104 3.16 10.86 -2.88
CA VAL A 104 4.27 10.05 -2.35
C VAL A 104 3.76 8.90 -1.48
N MET A 105 2.79 9.18 -0.59
CA MET A 105 2.18 8.17 0.27
C MET A 105 1.49 7.07 -0.54
N LEU A 106 0.68 7.46 -1.53
CA LEU A 106 -0.07 6.52 -2.36
C LEU A 106 0.88 5.63 -3.18
N SER A 107 1.90 6.21 -3.82
CA SER A 107 2.89 5.45 -4.59
C SER A 107 3.60 4.42 -3.71
N CYS A 108 4.07 4.82 -2.53
CA CYS A 108 4.75 3.90 -1.61
C CYS A 108 3.81 2.80 -1.10
N GLN A 109 2.56 3.13 -0.78
CA GLN A 109 1.56 2.14 -0.33
C GLN A 109 1.29 1.10 -1.43
N ILE A 110 1.06 1.53 -2.66
CA ILE A 110 0.84 0.63 -3.80
C ILE A 110 2.05 -0.29 -4.00
N ALA A 111 3.27 0.25 -3.95
CA ALA A 111 4.49 -0.53 -4.11
C ALA A 111 4.62 -1.63 -3.03
N LEU A 112 4.30 -1.31 -1.78
CA LEU A 112 4.29 -2.28 -0.68
C LEU A 112 3.21 -3.34 -0.86
N ASP A 113 2.00 -2.94 -1.25
CA ASP A 113 0.89 -3.87 -1.47
C ASP A 113 1.22 -4.87 -2.59
N LEU A 114 1.81 -4.38 -3.70
CA LEU A 114 2.30 -5.23 -4.80
C LEU A 114 3.40 -6.19 -4.33
N HIS A 115 4.37 -5.70 -3.55
CA HIS A 115 5.43 -6.56 -3.01
C HIS A 115 4.87 -7.63 -2.07
N HIS A 116 3.86 -7.31 -1.26
CA HIS A 116 3.18 -8.28 -0.40
C HIS A 116 2.41 -9.33 -1.21
N GLN A 117 1.70 -8.92 -2.27
CA GLN A 117 1.01 -9.84 -3.18
C GLN A 117 1.98 -10.81 -3.84
N HIS A 118 3.06 -10.29 -4.45
CA HIS A 118 4.09 -11.15 -5.07
C HIS A 118 4.75 -12.11 -4.08
N ARG A 119 4.99 -11.67 -2.84
CA ARG A 119 5.52 -12.56 -1.79
C ARG A 119 4.52 -13.65 -1.42
N SER A 120 3.24 -13.32 -1.31
CA SER A 120 2.17 -14.27 -1.01
C SER A 120 2.01 -15.31 -2.12
N ASP A 121 1.98 -14.88 -3.38
CA ASP A 121 1.85 -15.77 -4.54
C ASP A 121 3.05 -16.72 -4.65
N ASN A 122 4.27 -16.20 -4.46
CA ASN A 122 5.48 -17.02 -4.45
C ASN A 122 5.49 -18.03 -3.30
N LEU A 123 5.01 -17.66 -2.10
CA LEU A 123 4.88 -18.59 -0.98
C LEU A 123 3.83 -19.66 -1.24
N GLY A 124 2.69 -19.29 -1.83
CA GLY A 124 1.64 -20.23 -2.24
C GLY A 124 2.17 -21.25 -3.25
N ASN A 125 2.89 -20.78 -4.27
CA ASN A 125 3.51 -21.63 -5.29
C ASN A 125 4.60 -22.54 -4.69
N ALA A 126 5.45 -22.01 -3.81
CA ALA A 126 6.49 -22.80 -3.16
C ALA A 126 5.91 -23.87 -2.21
N ALA A 127 4.87 -23.54 -1.44
CA ALA A 127 4.19 -24.47 -0.55
C ALA A 127 3.47 -25.58 -1.34
N ALA A 128 2.82 -25.23 -2.46
CA ALA A 128 2.22 -26.20 -3.37
C ALA A 128 3.29 -27.16 -3.95
N ALA A 129 4.45 -26.65 -4.35
CA ALA A 129 5.55 -27.49 -4.84
C ALA A 129 6.16 -28.40 -3.75
N VAL A 130 6.25 -27.93 -2.50
CA VAL A 130 6.69 -28.77 -1.36
C VAL A 130 5.68 -29.87 -1.08
N LEU A 131 4.39 -29.56 -1.09
CA LEU A 131 3.32 -30.55 -0.90
C LEU A 131 3.35 -31.60 -2.02
N ALA A 132 3.43 -31.18 -3.29
CA ALA A 132 3.52 -32.10 -4.43
C ALA A 132 4.70 -33.09 -4.28
N ARG A 133 5.89 -32.60 -3.90
CA ARG A 133 7.06 -33.45 -3.60
C ARG A 133 6.84 -34.40 -2.43
N ALA A 134 6.21 -33.94 -1.34
CA ALA A 134 5.95 -34.76 -0.17
C ALA A 134 4.98 -35.91 -0.49
N ILE A 135 3.92 -35.65 -1.26
CA ILE A 135 3.00 -36.69 -1.70
C ILE A 135 3.73 -37.66 -2.65
N ALA A 136 4.57 -37.16 -3.57
CA ALA A 136 5.31 -38.01 -4.52
C ALA A 136 6.29 -38.96 -3.80
N ALA A 137 6.97 -38.47 -2.75
CA ALA A 137 7.82 -39.29 -1.90
C ALA A 137 7.02 -40.36 -1.12
N HIS A 138 5.82 -40.02 -0.64
CA HIS A 138 4.93 -40.96 0.03
C HIS A 138 4.47 -42.11 -0.88
N ARG A 139 4.23 -41.83 -2.17
CA ARG A 139 3.91 -42.85 -3.19
C ARG A 139 5.04 -43.88 -3.35
N VAL A 140 6.28 -43.42 -3.46
CA VAL A 140 7.46 -44.29 -3.57
C VAL A 140 7.57 -45.21 -2.35
N ALA A 141 7.15 -44.72 -1.18
CA ALA A 141 7.23 -45.47 0.06
C ALA A 141 6.10 -46.51 0.25
N LEU A 142 4.93 -46.37 -0.40
CA LEU A 142 3.75 -47.17 -0.06
C LEU A 142 3.28 -48.21 -1.08
N HIS A 143 3.44 -48.04 -2.40
CA HIS A 143 2.80 -48.96 -3.35
C HIS A 143 3.61 -49.29 -4.62
N ALA A 144 3.64 -50.58 -4.98
CA ALA A 144 4.22 -51.10 -6.22
C ALA A 144 3.28 -50.97 -7.45
N GLU A 145 1.97 -50.82 -7.25
CA GLU A 145 1.00 -50.58 -8.34
C GLU A 145 -0.03 -49.49 -7.97
N PRO A 146 -0.05 -48.34 -8.67
CA PRO A 146 -0.97 -47.24 -8.38
C PRO A 146 -2.40 -47.54 -8.88
N ARG A 147 -3.42 -47.13 -8.11
CA ARG A 147 -4.83 -47.24 -8.55
C ARG A 147 -5.19 -46.14 -9.54
N GLU A 148 -6.31 -46.30 -10.23
CA GLU A 148 -6.80 -45.37 -11.26
C GLU A 148 -7.11 -43.96 -10.70
N ALA A 149 -7.68 -43.90 -9.49
CA ALA A 149 -7.92 -42.64 -8.77
C ALA A 149 -6.62 -41.92 -8.39
N ASP A 150 -5.59 -42.68 -8.01
CA ASP A 150 -4.26 -42.11 -7.74
C ASP A 150 -3.70 -41.52 -9.04
N THR A 151 -3.81 -42.25 -10.15
CA THR A 151 -3.33 -41.80 -11.46
C THR A 151 -3.99 -40.49 -11.92
N ALA A 152 -5.29 -40.30 -11.65
CA ALA A 152 -6.01 -39.07 -11.97
C ALA A 152 -5.61 -37.88 -11.07
N LEU A 153 -5.41 -38.12 -9.76
CA LEU A 153 -4.89 -37.14 -8.83
C LEU A 153 -3.46 -36.71 -9.21
N TRP A 154 -2.63 -37.65 -9.68
CA TRP A 154 -1.27 -37.37 -10.10
C TRP A 154 -1.19 -36.57 -11.40
N ARG A 155 -2.06 -36.87 -12.37
CA ARG A 155 -2.13 -36.10 -13.61
C ARG A 155 -2.49 -34.63 -13.36
N SER A 156 -3.38 -34.38 -12.41
CA SER A 156 -3.77 -33.03 -12.00
C SER A 156 -2.68 -32.30 -11.20
N LEU A 157 -1.80 -33.02 -10.49
CA LEU A 157 -0.61 -32.44 -9.84
C LEU A 157 0.51 -32.12 -10.84
N ASP A 158 0.75 -32.98 -11.84
CA ASP A 158 1.73 -32.75 -12.91
C ASP A 158 1.35 -31.53 -13.77
N GLU A 159 0.05 -31.32 -14.01
CA GLU A 159 -0.48 -30.13 -14.70
C GLU A 159 -0.20 -28.83 -13.92
N VAL A 160 -0.27 -28.89 -12.58
CA VAL A 160 0.08 -27.75 -11.70
C VAL A 160 1.59 -27.50 -11.68
N GLU A 161 2.42 -28.54 -11.61
CA GLU A 161 3.89 -28.41 -11.57
C GLU A 161 4.48 -27.91 -12.90
N SER A 162 3.86 -28.26 -14.03
CA SER A 162 4.25 -27.79 -15.37
C SER A 162 3.74 -26.39 -15.72
N GLY A 163 2.98 -25.73 -14.83
CA GLY A 163 2.42 -24.41 -15.05
C GLY A 163 1.29 -24.39 -16.10
N ALA A 164 0.75 -25.55 -16.46
CA ALA A 164 -0.41 -25.66 -17.34
C ALA A 164 -1.66 -25.24 -16.56
N SER A 165 -2.05 -23.97 -16.65
CA SER A 165 -3.26 -23.47 -15.99
C SER A 165 -4.49 -24.30 -16.41
N PRO A 166 -5.23 -24.92 -15.46
CA PRO A 166 -6.38 -25.78 -15.76
C PRO A 166 -7.61 -25.01 -16.28
N ALA A 167 -7.53 -23.68 -16.41
CA ALA A 167 -8.64 -22.84 -16.88
C ALA A 167 -9.09 -23.12 -18.33
N ALA A 168 -8.35 -23.90 -19.12
CA ALA A 168 -8.68 -24.19 -20.52
C ALA A 168 -9.40 -25.53 -20.74
N ARG A 169 -9.54 -26.40 -19.72
CA ARG A 169 -10.14 -27.73 -19.88
C ARG A 169 -10.95 -28.13 -18.65
N MET A 170 -12.03 -27.40 -18.37
CA MET A 170 -13.12 -28.02 -17.60
C MET A 170 -13.84 -28.99 -18.53
N PRO A 171 -13.93 -30.29 -18.20
CA PRO A 171 -14.88 -31.17 -18.87
C PRO A 171 -16.28 -30.63 -18.59
N GLU A 172 -17.08 -30.47 -19.64
CA GLU A 172 -18.51 -30.18 -19.57
C GLU A 172 -19.18 -31.32 -18.81
N TYR A 173 -19.29 -31.20 -17.49
CA TYR A 173 -20.22 -32.02 -16.74
C TYR A 173 -21.62 -31.52 -17.04
N PRO A 174 -22.54 -32.37 -17.53
CA PRO A 174 -23.92 -31.97 -17.73
C PRO A 174 -24.49 -31.55 -16.39
N ILE A 175 -24.79 -30.26 -16.27
CA ILE A 175 -25.42 -29.65 -15.10
C ILE A 175 -26.80 -30.28 -15.00
N ALA A 176 -26.98 -31.22 -14.07
CA ALA A 176 -28.30 -31.69 -13.70
C ALA A 176 -29.11 -30.47 -13.22
N PRO A 177 -30.37 -30.28 -13.68
CA PRO A 177 -31.16 -29.12 -13.30
C PRO A 177 -31.30 -29.08 -11.78
N MET A 178 -30.82 -28.00 -11.16
CA MET A 178 -30.96 -27.79 -9.72
C MET A 178 -32.45 -27.79 -9.34
N PRO A 179 -32.84 -28.45 -8.24
CA PRO A 179 -34.17 -28.30 -7.68
C PRO A 179 -34.38 -26.84 -7.24
N PRO A 180 -35.60 -26.29 -7.39
CA PRO A 180 -35.88 -24.90 -7.01
C PRO A 180 -35.61 -24.70 -5.52
N THR A 181 -34.77 -23.72 -5.21
CA THR A 181 -34.47 -23.28 -3.84
C THR A 181 -35.74 -22.77 -3.15
N PRO A 182 -36.06 -23.23 -1.93
CA PRO A 182 -37.19 -22.72 -1.18
C PRO A 182 -37.00 -21.24 -0.81
N ILE A 183 -37.99 -20.43 -1.17
CA ILE A 183 -38.03 -18.98 -0.89
C ILE A 183 -38.12 -18.80 0.64
N THR A 184 -37.05 -18.29 1.24
CA THR A 184 -37.06 -17.89 2.65
C THR A 184 -37.69 -16.49 2.74
N PRO A 185 -38.70 -16.25 3.60
CA PRO A 185 -39.32 -14.93 3.72
C PRO A 185 -38.34 -13.92 4.32
N ALA A 186 -38.32 -12.72 3.71
CA ALA A 186 -37.46 -11.61 4.10
C ALA A 186 -37.77 -11.14 5.53
N HIS A 187 -36.77 -11.18 6.40
CA HIS A 187 -36.82 -10.50 7.69
C HIS A 187 -36.75 -8.99 7.46
N SER A 188 -37.84 -8.29 7.76
CA SER A 188 -37.93 -6.83 7.80
C SER A 188 -36.85 -6.24 8.71
N ALA A 189 -36.02 -5.37 8.15
CA ALA A 189 -35.05 -4.58 8.89
C ALA A 189 -35.77 -3.58 9.81
N VAL A 190 -35.65 -3.78 11.12
CA VAL A 190 -36.07 -2.83 12.15
C VAL A 190 -35.03 -1.71 12.21
N THR A 191 -35.31 -0.58 11.56
CA THR A 191 -34.53 0.66 11.75
C THR A 191 -35.05 1.41 12.98
N GLY A 192 -34.52 1.07 14.16
CA GLY A 192 -34.71 1.86 15.37
C GLY A 192 -33.67 2.97 15.47
N ARG A 193 -34.04 4.23 15.19
CA ARG A 193 -33.26 5.40 15.58
C ARG A 193 -33.57 5.75 17.03
N ALA A 194 -32.66 5.43 17.95
CA ALA A 194 -32.72 5.93 19.31
C ALA A 194 -32.24 7.39 19.34
N ARG A 195 -33.13 8.32 19.68
CA ARG A 195 -32.80 9.72 19.99
C ARG A 195 -32.39 9.76 21.46
N VAL A 196 -31.12 10.06 21.74
CA VAL A 196 -30.61 10.23 23.10
C VAL A 196 -30.44 11.72 23.33
N ASP A 197 -31.35 12.33 24.07
CA ASP A 197 -31.22 13.69 24.55
C ASP A 197 -30.33 13.69 25.80
N LEU A 198 -29.07 14.11 25.64
CA LEU A 198 -28.13 14.31 26.73
C LEU A 198 -28.23 15.76 27.24
N PRO A 199 -28.52 15.99 28.53
CA PRO A 199 -28.51 17.34 29.08
C PRO A 199 -27.07 17.88 29.16
N LEU A 200 -26.85 19.04 28.54
CA LEU A 200 -25.62 19.82 28.66
C LEU A 200 -25.54 20.47 30.04
N THR A 201 -24.49 20.17 30.81
CA THR A 201 -24.17 20.92 32.03
C THR A 201 -23.42 22.20 31.66
N SER A 202 -23.57 23.28 32.44
CA SER A 202 -23.03 24.62 32.17
C SER A 202 -21.50 24.70 32.07
N ASN A 203 -20.78 23.61 32.39
CA ASN A 203 -19.32 23.53 32.36
C ASN A 203 -18.77 22.69 31.19
N GLY A 204 -19.59 22.30 30.21
CA GLY A 204 -19.13 21.70 28.95
C GLY A 204 -18.46 20.33 29.06
N ARG A 205 -18.60 19.62 30.19
CA ARG A 205 -18.09 18.24 30.36
C ARG A 205 -19.23 17.21 30.30
N LEU A 206 -19.05 16.21 29.45
CA LEU A 206 -19.92 15.04 29.36
C LEU A 206 -19.70 14.13 30.57
N SER A 207 -20.74 13.93 31.39
CA SER A 207 -20.74 12.93 32.46
C SER A 207 -20.92 11.54 31.87
N ARG A 208 -19.93 10.66 32.06
CA ARG A 208 -20.09 9.22 31.81
C ARG A 208 -20.95 8.63 32.92
N SER A 209 -22.18 8.25 32.60
CA SER A 209 -22.97 7.37 33.46
C SER A 209 -22.45 5.95 33.30
N VAL A 210 -21.99 5.34 34.40
CA VAL A 210 -21.62 3.93 34.47
C VAL A 210 -22.84 3.17 34.96
N ALA A 211 -23.35 2.27 34.12
CA ALA A 211 -24.18 1.14 34.51
C ALA A 211 -23.78 -0.04 33.60
#